data_AF-A0A8S9ZN59-F1
#
_entry.id   AF-A0A8S9ZN59-F1
#
_cell.length_a   1.000
_cell.length_b   1.000
_cell.length_c   1.000
_cell.angle_alpha   90.00
_cell.angle_beta   90.00
_cell.angle_gamma   90.00
#
_symmetry.space_group_name_H-M   'P 1'
#
loop_
_entity.id
_entity.type
_entity.pdbx_description
1 polymer ?
#
loop_
_entity_poly.entity_id
_entity_poly.type
_entity_poly.pdbx_seq_one_letter_code
_entity_poly.pdbx_strand_id
1 'polypeptide(L)'
;MQNSIKDSVNEKQCEAGTLDKQMSFKSTTTMMPETNWNSIYVASILSFVGTVQFSLYFSSMWPYVQIIDRSINETMFGYIIAVYSVGQIISAPLFGFWSNKIQQVRIPLFVGLTLMFLGNLCYLSLELSTIPKLYILLFGRFMTGMGSGNVCLLRTYASTASTSKDRSRAIAFVTCGQALGTTSGPAFQLLFTSFSYPGTTFFGQLRFNLYTGPAFLSCTMNLFGAIILLLFFKEIYAGLFHGEKNKIVAVENGESIKSSENATNQAFKKKKLFFYNRLNFRLSCILSLVGLAAFHLFTFSWPFLNEPLPLYTEKELLEYKDSQLPSEKEPVGCNVDKFNYIYVLQFNFYNL
;
A
#
# COMPACT_ATOMS: atom_id res chain seq x y z
N MET A 1 27.40 -63.29 -79.51
CA MET A 1 26.21 -62.63 -80.09
C MET A 1 26.28 -61.18 -79.66
N GLN A 2 26.33 -60.27 -80.64
CA GLN A 2 26.06 -58.81 -80.65
C GLN A 2 25.58 -58.19 -79.32
N ASN A 3 25.87 -56.96 -78.93
CA ASN A 3 26.61 -55.80 -79.43
C ASN A 3 26.60 -54.84 -78.22
N SER A 4 27.71 -54.20 -77.84
CA SER A 4 28.12 -52.88 -78.36
C SER A 4 27.06 -51.81 -78.00
N ILE A 5 27.30 -50.86 -77.07
CA ILE A 5 27.99 -49.56 -77.27
C ILE A 5 27.47 -48.67 -76.11
N LYS A 6 28.23 -47.91 -75.31
CA LYS A 6 29.30 -46.97 -75.66
C LYS A 6 30.10 -46.60 -74.40
N ASP A 7 31.42 -46.64 -74.54
CA ASP A 7 32.41 -45.98 -73.69
C ASP A 7 32.32 -44.45 -73.74
N SER A 8 32.65 -43.78 -72.64
CA SER A 8 33.53 -42.60 -72.58
C SER A 8 33.75 -42.22 -71.11
N VAL A 9 34.85 -42.64 -70.47
CA VAL A 9 36.18 -41.98 -70.45
C VAL A 9 36.34 -40.99 -69.29
N ASN A 10 37.40 -41.27 -68.52
CA ASN A 10 38.23 -40.42 -67.67
C ASN A 10 37.74 -39.91 -66.29
N GLU A 11 38.24 -40.60 -65.26
CA GLU A 11 39.47 -40.18 -64.54
C GLU A 11 39.55 -38.69 -64.16
N LYS A 12 39.48 -38.40 -62.85
CA LYS A 12 40.50 -37.62 -62.12
C LYS A 12 40.22 -37.54 -60.61
N GLN A 13 41.26 -37.83 -59.84
CA GLN A 13 41.39 -37.67 -58.40
C GLN A 13 41.50 -36.19 -57.98
N CYS A 14 41.21 -35.98 -56.68
CA CYS A 14 41.66 -34.91 -55.78
C CYS A 14 41.24 -33.47 -56.07
N GLU A 15 40.56 -32.83 -55.11
CA GLU A 15 41.05 -31.58 -54.54
C GLU A 15 40.35 -31.21 -53.22
N ALA A 16 41.16 -30.69 -52.30
CA ALA A 16 40.79 -30.26 -50.96
C ALA A 16 39.84 -29.06 -50.99
N GLY A 17 38.79 -29.13 -50.17
CA GLY A 17 37.84 -28.04 -49.97
C GLY A 17 37.48 -27.92 -48.50
N THR A 18 38.27 -27.13 -47.79
CA THR A 18 38.05 -26.64 -46.43
C THR A 18 36.69 -25.91 -46.37
N LEU A 19 35.61 -26.62 -46.08
CA LEU A 19 34.32 -26.00 -45.76
C LEU A 19 34.22 -25.85 -44.25
N ASP A 20 34.76 -24.72 -43.84
CA ASP A 20 34.47 -23.98 -42.63
C ASP A 20 32.99 -24.13 -42.26
N LYS A 21 32.72 -24.99 -41.29
CA LYS A 21 31.39 -25.16 -40.70
C LYS A 21 31.17 -23.95 -39.80
N GLN A 22 30.96 -22.78 -40.42
CA GLN A 22 30.34 -21.63 -39.79
C GLN A 22 28.93 -22.04 -39.40
N MET A 23 28.85 -22.68 -38.24
CA MET A 23 27.65 -22.87 -37.48
C MET A 23 27.18 -21.45 -37.14
N SER A 24 26.25 -20.96 -37.96
CA SER A 24 25.52 -19.71 -37.78
C SER A 24 25.01 -19.66 -36.35
N PHE A 25 25.78 -19.03 -35.47
CA PHE A 25 25.31 -18.61 -34.16
C PHE A 25 24.34 -17.46 -34.44
N LYS A 26 23.10 -17.84 -34.74
CA LYS A 26 21.97 -16.91 -34.78
C LYS A 26 21.86 -16.38 -33.36
N SER A 27 22.54 -15.28 -33.10
CA SER A 27 22.42 -14.50 -31.89
C SER A 27 20.96 -14.07 -31.83
N THR A 28 20.11 -14.89 -31.23
CA THR A 28 18.78 -14.47 -30.80
C THR A 28 19.06 -13.45 -29.71
N THR A 29 19.17 -12.18 -30.11
CA THR A 29 19.14 -11.03 -29.22
C THR A 29 17.87 -11.16 -28.40
N THR A 30 17.96 -11.82 -27.25
CA THR A 30 16.85 -11.90 -26.29
C THR A 30 16.75 -10.50 -25.76
N MET A 31 15.84 -9.69 -26.32
CA MET A 31 15.56 -8.35 -25.82
C MET A 31 15.36 -8.45 -24.31
N MET A 32 16.16 -7.71 -23.56
CA MET A 32 16.04 -7.73 -22.11
C MET A 32 14.62 -7.28 -21.75
N PRO A 33 13.90 -8.02 -20.89
CA PRO A 33 12.55 -7.64 -20.50
C PRO A 33 12.63 -6.29 -19.78
N GLU A 34 12.00 -5.28 -20.36
CA GLU A 34 11.94 -3.93 -19.80
C GLU A 34 10.83 -3.81 -18.75
N THR A 35 11.01 -2.88 -17.82
CA THR A 35 9.99 -2.58 -16.80
C THR A 35 8.77 -1.95 -17.48
N ASN A 36 7.59 -2.53 -17.29
CA ASN A 36 6.35 -1.87 -17.72
C ASN A 36 5.92 -0.80 -16.71
N TRP A 37 6.28 0.45 -17.01
CA TRP A 37 5.98 1.59 -16.14
C TRP A 37 4.48 1.87 -16.00
N ASN A 38 3.66 1.60 -17.01
CA ASN A 38 2.21 1.83 -16.92
C ASN A 38 1.60 0.99 -15.79
N SER A 39 1.99 -0.27 -15.67
CA SER A 39 1.50 -1.14 -14.60
C SER A 39 1.99 -0.69 -13.21
N ILE A 40 3.19 -0.10 -13.12
CA ILE A 40 3.72 0.46 -11.86
C ILE A 40 2.95 1.73 -11.46
N TYR A 41 2.63 2.61 -12.41
CA TYR A 41 1.82 3.80 -12.13
C TYR A 41 0.40 3.40 -11.70
N VAL A 42 -0.21 2.44 -12.38
CA VAL A 42 -1.51 1.90 -11.96
C VAL A 42 -1.42 1.28 -10.57
N ALA A 43 -0.39 0.48 -10.26
CA ALA A 43 -0.17 -0.07 -8.92
C ALA A 43 -0.03 1.02 -7.85
N SER A 44 0.55 2.16 -8.20
CA SER A 44 0.71 3.31 -7.30
C SER A 44 -0.62 4.01 -7.04
N ILE A 45 -1.46 4.19 -8.07
CA ILE A 45 -2.84 4.71 -7.94
C ILE A 45 -3.69 3.76 -7.08
N LEU A 46 -3.63 2.46 -7.33
CA LEU A 46 -4.35 1.46 -6.53
C LEU A 46 -3.87 1.45 -5.06
N SER A 47 -2.59 1.69 -4.82
CA SER A 47 -2.04 1.82 -3.46
C SER A 47 -2.55 3.07 -2.76
N PHE A 48 -2.66 4.19 -3.47
CA PHE A 48 -3.30 5.41 -2.98
C PHE A 48 -4.76 5.17 -2.60
N VAL A 49 -5.54 4.58 -3.51
CA VAL A 49 -6.96 4.22 -3.27
C VAL A 49 -7.10 3.32 -2.05
N GLY A 50 -6.22 2.33 -1.88
CA GLY A 50 -6.29 1.41 -0.74
C GLY A 50 -5.96 2.06 0.61
N THR A 51 -5.06 3.05 0.62
CA THR A 51 -4.53 3.64 1.87
C THR A 51 -5.27 4.88 2.34
N VAL A 52 -5.82 5.69 1.41
CA VAL A 52 -6.61 6.88 1.76
C VAL A 52 -7.82 6.55 2.63
N GLN A 53 -8.41 5.39 2.38
CA GLN A 53 -9.59 4.91 3.10
C GLN A 53 -9.32 4.66 4.59
N PHE A 54 -8.13 4.22 4.96
CA PHE A 54 -7.79 4.06 6.37
C PHE A 54 -7.83 5.41 7.10
N SER A 55 -7.30 6.45 6.46
CA SER A 55 -7.17 7.76 7.09
C SER A 55 -8.46 8.58 7.10
N LEU A 56 -9.38 8.34 6.16
CA LEU A 56 -10.63 9.11 6.03
C LEU A 56 -11.51 9.11 7.29
N TYR A 57 -11.39 8.08 8.13
CA TYR A 57 -12.32 7.86 9.23
C TYR A 57 -11.80 8.24 10.61
N PHE A 58 -10.49 8.50 10.77
CA PHE A 58 -9.93 8.76 12.10
C PHE A 58 -10.51 10.02 12.75
N SER A 59 -10.76 11.08 11.97
CA SER A 59 -11.25 12.35 12.48
C SER A 59 -12.78 12.40 12.63
N SER A 60 -13.53 11.68 11.80
CA SER A 60 -14.99 11.80 11.72
C SER A 60 -15.77 10.66 12.36
N MET A 61 -15.18 9.47 12.54
CA MET A 61 -15.92 8.33 13.05
C MET A 61 -16.31 8.46 14.52
N TRP A 62 -15.39 8.92 15.39
CA TRP A 62 -15.70 9.07 16.81
C TRP A 62 -16.90 9.99 17.08
N PRO A 63 -16.94 11.24 16.57
CA PRO A 63 -18.11 12.09 16.78
C PRO A 63 -19.38 11.50 16.15
N TYR A 64 -19.28 10.81 15.01
CA TYR A 64 -20.43 10.15 14.41
C TYR A 64 -21.03 9.06 15.30
N VAL A 65 -20.17 8.20 15.86
CA VAL A 65 -20.56 7.15 16.79
C VAL A 65 -21.26 7.73 18.02
N GLN A 66 -20.73 8.82 18.58
CA GLN A 66 -21.34 9.50 19.73
C GLN A 66 -22.72 10.09 19.42
N ILE A 67 -23.00 10.43 18.16
CA ILE A 67 -24.33 10.92 17.74
C ILE A 67 -25.32 9.77 17.57
N ILE A 68 -24.91 8.66 16.95
CA ILE A 68 -25.81 7.55 16.61
C ILE A 68 -26.00 6.54 17.76
N ASP A 69 -25.01 6.41 18.64
CA ASP A 69 -25.02 5.45 19.75
C ASP A 69 -24.05 5.87 20.87
N ARG A 70 -24.58 6.61 21.85
CA ARG A 70 -23.83 7.06 23.03
C ARG A 70 -23.38 5.93 23.97
N SER A 71 -23.89 4.71 23.81
CA SER A 71 -23.47 3.57 24.64
C SER A 71 -22.05 3.08 24.31
N ILE A 72 -21.54 3.43 23.13
CA ILE A 72 -20.20 3.05 22.67
C ILE A 72 -19.18 3.99 23.33
N ASN A 73 -18.43 3.44 24.29
CA ASN A 73 -17.35 4.16 24.97
C ASN A 73 -16.03 4.11 24.17
N GLU A 74 -15.01 4.81 24.65
CA GLU A 74 -13.69 4.95 24.00
C GLU A 74 -12.97 3.60 23.88
N THR A 75 -13.17 2.70 24.84
CA THR A 75 -12.54 1.36 24.81
C THR A 75 -13.12 0.52 23.68
N MET A 76 -14.45 0.52 23.53
CA MET A 76 -15.13 -0.15 22.42
C MET A 76 -14.72 0.46 21.08
N PHE A 77 -14.58 1.79 21.01
CA PHE A 77 -14.05 2.45 19.82
C PHE A 77 -12.60 2.06 19.52
N GLY A 78 -11.77 1.87 20.54
CA GLY A 78 -10.43 1.29 20.41
C GLY A 78 -10.46 -0.07 19.72
N TYR A 79 -11.41 -0.95 20.07
CA TYR A 79 -11.60 -2.23 19.38
C TYR A 79 -12.04 -2.06 17.92
N ILE A 80 -12.92 -1.10 17.61
CA ILE A 80 -13.34 -0.77 16.25
C ILE A 80 -12.15 -0.34 15.37
N ILE A 81 -11.22 0.44 15.92
CA ILE A 81 -10.01 0.83 15.20
C ILE A 81 -9.04 -0.36 15.08
N ALA A 82 -8.84 -1.13 16.14
CA ALA A 82 -7.90 -2.25 16.16
C ALA A 82 -8.28 -3.38 15.21
N VAL A 83 -9.58 -3.68 15.06
CA VAL A 83 -10.04 -4.81 14.23
C VAL A 83 -9.70 -4.63 12.74
N TYR A 84 -9.54 -3.38 12.28
CA TYR A 84 -9.02 -3.10 10.94
C TYR A 84 -7.61 -3.69 10.76
N SER A 85 -6.71 -3.43 11.71
CA SER A 85 -5.34 -3.95 11.69
C SER A 85 -5.32 -5.47 11.79
N VAL A 86 -6.20 -6.07 12.58
CA VAL A 86 -6.36 -7.53 12.65
C VAL A 86 -6.73 -8.11 11.28
N GLY A 87 -7.73 -7.53 10.60
CA GLY A 87 -8.11 -7.93 9.25
C GLY A 87 -6.94 -7.82 8.26
N GLN A 88 -6.16 -6.74 8.34
CA GLN A 88 -5.00 -6.53 7.48
C GLN A 88 -3.86 -7.53 7.73
N ILE A 89 -3.56 -7.83 9.00
CA ILE A 89 -2.53 -8.80 9.40
C ILE A 89 -2.87 -10.20 8.90
N ILE A 90 -4.14 -10.59 8.96
CA ILE A 90 -4.61 -11.89 8.48
C ILE A 90 -4.60 -11.92 6.94
N SER A 91 -5.11 -10.87 6.31
CA SER A 91 -5.27 -10.84 4.86
C SER A 91 -3.96 -10.73 4.08
N ALA A 92 -2.98 -9.95 4.57
CA ALA A 92 -1.70 -9.77 3.87
C ALA A 92 -0.98 -11.09 3.50
N PRO A 93 -0.76 -12.05 4.44
CA PRO A 93 -0.19 -13.34 4.09
C PRO A 93 -1.14 -14.22 3.27
N LEU A 94 -2.46 -14.18 3.51
CA LEU A 94 -3.44 -14.95 2.71
C LEU A 94 -3.43 -14.53 1.25
N PHE A 95 -3.52 -13.23 0.99
CA PHE A 95 -3.45 -12.65 -0.34
C PHE A 95 -2.08 -12.90 -0.99
N GLY A 96 -0.98 -12.79 -0.23
CA GLY A 96 0.35 -13.13 -0.70
C GLY A 96 0.48 -14.60 -1.13
N PHE A 97 0.05 -15.53 -0.29
CA PHE A 97 0.04 -16.96 -0.59
C PHE A 97 -0.87 -17.29 -1.78
N TRP A 98 -2.07 -16.71 -1.80
CA TRP A 98 -3.03 -16.93 -2.87
C TRP A 98 -2.50 -16.42 -4.21
N SER A 99 -1.98 -15.19 -4.25
CA SER A 99 -1.33 -14.59 -5.42
C SER A 99 -0.18 -15.45 -5.93
N ASN A 100 0.68 -15.96 -5.03
CA ASN A 100 1.80 -16.82 -5.40
C ASN A 100 1.30 -18.17 -5.95
N LYS A 101 0.22 -18.73 -5.40
CA LYS A 101 -0.32 -20.00 -5.89
C LYS A 101 -0.90 -19.88 -7.30
N ILE A 102 -1.61 -18.80 -7.59
CA ILE A 102 -2.23 -18.57 -8.91
C ILE A 102 -1.30 -17.89 -9.91
N GLN A 103 -0.12 -17.44 -9.47
CA GLN A 103 0.86 -16.66 -10.25
C GLN A 103 0.24 -15.39 -10.88
N GLN A 104 -0.76 -14.82 -10.19
CA GLN A 104 -1.51 -13.65 -10.61
C GLN A 104 -1.84 -12.77 -9.41
N VAL A 105 -1.63 -11.46 -9.51
CA VAL A 105 -2.00 -10.48 -8.49
C VAL A 105 -3.37 -9.87 -8.77
N ARG A 106 -3.83 -9.85 -10.04
CA ARG A 106 -5.03 -9.12 -10.45
C ARG A 106 -6.30 -9.58 -9.73
N ILE A 107 -6.49 -10.89 -9.58
CA ILE A 107 -7.69 -11.45 -8.93
C ILE A 107 -7.71 -11.14 -7.43
N PRO A 108 -6.64 -11.41 -6.65
CA PRO A 108 -6.55 -10.99 -5.25
C PRO A 108 -6.78 -9.49 -5.05
N LEU A 109 -6.21 -8.65 -5.92
CA LEU A 109 -6.41 -7.20 -5.86
C LEU A 109 -7.88 -6.82 -6.04
N PHE A 110 -8.58 -7.43 -7.01
CA PHE A 110 -9.99 -7.18 -7.24
C PHE A 110 -10.82 -7.58 -6.02
N VAL A 111 -10.59 -8.78 -5.47
CA VAL A 111 -11.28 -9.24 -4.25
C VAL A 111 -11.02 -8.30 -3.08
N GLY A 112 -9.78 -7.86 -2.87
CA GLY A 112 -9.48 -6.90 -1.82
C GLY A 112 -10.23 -5.58 -1.99
N LEU A 113 -10.30 -5.02 -3.22
CA LEU A 113 -11.08 -3.81 -3.50
C LEU A 113 -12.58 -4.02 -3.26
N THR A 114 -13.11 -5.20 -3.61
CA THR A 114 -14.50 -5.56 -3.30
C THR A 114 -14.76 -5.65 -1.80
N LEU A 115 -13.86 -6.25 -1.02
CA LEU A 115 -13.96 -6.31 0.44
C LEU A 115 -13.95 -4.91 1.06
N MET A 116 -13.08 -4.02 0.57
CA MET A 116 -13.07 -2.61 0.99
C MET A 116 -14.39 -1.92 0.65
N PHE A 117 -14.91 -2.11 -0.56
CA PHE A 117 -16.20 -1.56 -0.96
C PHE A 117 -17.34 -2.04 -0.05
N LEU A 118 -17.42 -3.34 0.22
CA LEU A 118 -18.43 -3.93 1.10
C LEU A 118 -18.30 -3.44 2.55
N GLY A 119 -17.08 -3.31 3.08
CA GLY A 119 -16.85 -2.77 4.41
C GLY A 119 -17.30 -1.31 4.55
N ASN A 120 -17.05 -0.48 3.52
CA ASN A 120 -17.56 0.90 3.48
C ASN A 120 -19.09 0.94 3.29
N LEU A 121 -19.68 -0.01 2.57
CA LEU A 121 -21.13 -0.12 2.45
C LEU A 121 -21.79 -0.50 3.80
N CYS A 122 -21.14 -1.34 4.61
CA CYS A 122 -21.57 -1.62 5.98
C CYS A 122 -21.54 -0.36 6.85
N TYR A 123 -20.57 0.53 6.63
CA TYR A 123 -20.53 1.82 7.33
C TYR A 123 -21.71 2.71 6.92
N LEU A 124 -22.05 2.77 5.62
CA LEU A 124 -23.20 3.53 5.13
C LEU A 124 -24.55 2.99 5.63
N SER A 125 -24.65 1.70 5.96
CA SER A 125 -25.88 1.10 6.48
C SER A 125 -26.11 1.34 7.98
N LEU A 126 -25.22 2.07 8.66
CA LEU A 126 -25.33 2.33 10.10
C LEU A 126 -26.64 3.00 10.49
N GLU A 127 -27.11 3.99 9.74
CA GLU A 127 -28.39 4.67 10.05
C GLU A 127 -29.62 3.83 9.69
N LEU A 128 -29.48 2.88 8.76
CA LEU A 128 -30.58 2.05 8.28
C LEU A 128 -30.83 0.82 9.16
N SER A 129 -29.77 0.27 9.74
CA SER A 129 -29.82 -1.03 10.38
C SER A 129 -30.35 -0.96 11.81
N THR A 130 -31.17 -1.94 12.19
CA THR A 130 -31.66 -2.13 13.57
C THR A 130 -30.65 -2.88 14.45
N ILE A 131 -29.60 -3.45 13.85
CA ILE A 131 -28.52 -4.17 14.56
C ILE A 131 -27.70 -3.16 15.39
N PRO A 132 -27.18 -3.55 16.58
CA PRO A 132 -26.32 -2.66 17.37
C PRO A 132 -25.12 -2.15 16.55
N LYS A 133 -24.92 -0.83 16.58
CA LYS A 133 -23.99 -0.12 15.69
C LYS A 133 -22.55 -0.61 15.86
N LEU A 134 -22.18 -0.99 17.08
CA LEU A 134 -20.88 -1.58 17.42
C LEU A 134 -20.54 -2.78 16.53
N TYR A 135 -21.46 -3.74 16.36
CA TYR A 135 -21.18 -4.95 15.58
C TYR A 135 -21.03 -4.66 14.10
N ILE A 136 -21.84 -3.74 13.56
CA ILE A 136 -21.75 -3.30 12.16
C ILE A 136 -20.39 -2.62 11.93
N LEU A 137 -19.96 -1.76 12.85
CA LEU A 137 -18.67 -1.08 12.78
C LEU A 137 -17.52 -2.07 12.87
N LEU A 138 -17.55 -3.01 13.82
CA LEU A 138 -16.52 -4.04 13.94
C LEU A 138 -16.42 -4.87 12.66
N PHE A 139 -17.55 -5.35 12.14
CA PHE A 139 -17.59 -6.14 10.91
C PHE A 139 -17.12 -5.33 9.68
N GLY A 140 -17.63 -4.11 9.50
CA GLY A 140 -17.26 -3.23 8.40
C GLY A 140 -15.77 -2.88 8.41
N ARG A 141 -15.21 -2.57 9.59
CA ARG A 141 -13.79 -2.28 9.75
C ARG A 141 -12.91 -3.49 9.50
N PHE A 142 -13.33 -4.67 9.96
CA PHE A 142 -12.64 -5.92 9.69
C PHE A 142 -12.61 -6.23 8.19
N MET A 143 -13.74 -6.07 7.49
CA MET A 143 -13.84 -6.26 6.03
C MET A 143 -12.93 -5.30 5.26
N THR A 144 -12.96 -3.99 5.59
CA THR A 144 -12.07 -3.01 4.97
C THR A 144 -10.60 -3.29 5.30
N GLY A 145 -10.31 -3.76 6.51
CA GLY A 145 -8.98 -4.20 6.94
C GLY A 145 -8.48 -5.40 6.14
N MET A 146 -9.31 -6.41 5.92
CA MET A 146 -8.96 -7.53 5.04
C MET A 146 -8.68 -7.05 3.61
N GLY A 147 -9.51 -6.15 3.09
CA GLY A 147 -9.30 -5.60 1.75
C GLY A 147 -8.00 -4.79 1.61
N SER A 148 -7.55 -4.12 2.69
CA SER A 148 -6.30 -3.35 2.70
C SER A 148 -5.02 -4.20 2.59
N GLY A 149 -5.12 -5.53 2.73
CA GLY A 149 -4.05 -6.48 2.41
C GLY A 149 -3.45 -6.28 1.01
N ASN A 150 -4.22 -5.70 0.08
CA ASN A 150 -3.78 -5.30 -1.26
C ASN A 150 -2.53 -4.41 -1.26
N VAL A 151 -2.33 -3.59 -0.23
CA VAL A 151 -1.17 -2.69 -0.12
C VAL A 151 0.15 -3.48 -0.09
N CYS A 152 0.15 -4.65 0.56
CA CYS A 152 1.31 -5.55 0.59
C CYS A 152 1.51 -6.22 -0.79
N LEU A 153 0.43 -6.65 -1.43
CA LEU A 153 0.48 -7.27 -2.76
C LEU A 153 1.03 -6.32 -3.82
N LEU A 154 0.56 -5.06 -3.87
CA LEU A 154 1.02 -4.07 -4.84
C LEU A 154 2.51 -3.75 -4.69
N ARG A 155 3.01 -3.71 -3.46
CA ARG A 155 4.43 -3.54 -3.17
C ARG A 155 5.26 -4.73 -3.65
N THR A 156 4.75 -5.94 -3.40
CA THR A 156 5.37 -7.18 -3.87
C THR A 156 5.38 -7.24 -5.39
N TYR A 157 4.26 -6.93 -6.04
CA TYR A 157 4.13 -6.81 -7.49
C TYR A 157 5.14 -5.83 -8.07
N ALA A 158 5.27 -4.63 -7.52
CA ALA A 158 6.25 -3.66 -8.01
C ALA A 158 7.69 -4.20 -7.94
N SER A 159 8.00 -5.03 -6.95
CA SER A 159 9.32 -5.65 -6.82
C SER A 159 9.59 -6.74 -7.87
N THR A 160 8.56 -7.50 -8.26
CA THR A 160 8.66 -8.63 -9.20
C THR A 160 8.41 -8.22 -10.66
N ALA A 161 7.64 -7.15 -10.88
CA ALA A 161 7.32 -6.59 -12.20
C ALA A 161 8.42 -5.71 -12.78
N SER A 162 9.40 -5.31 -11.96
CA SER A 162 10.49 -4.41 -12.35
C SER A 162 11.82 -5.12 -12.51
N THR A 163 12.67 -4.57 -13.37
CA THR A 163 14.05 -5.03 -13.53
C THR A 163 14.89 -4.66 -12.31
N SER A 164 16.02 -5.35 -12.11
CA SER A 164 16.94 -5.07 -10.98
C SER A 164 17.44 -3.62 -10.96
N LYS A 165 17.50 -2.94 -12.12
CA LYS A 165 17.90 -1.52 -12.21
C LYS A 165 16.80 -0.58 -11.73
N ASP A 166 15.54 -0.87 -12.07
CA ASP A 166 14.40 0.01 -11.80
C ASP A 166 13.65 -0.33 -10.51
N ARG A 167 13.94 -1.49 -9.89
CA ARG A 167 13.18 -2.03 -8.74
C ARG A 167 13.00 -1.04 -7.61
N SER A 168 14.07 -0.36 -7.19
CA SER A 168 13.98 0.62 -6.11
C SER A 168 13.04 1.79 -6.48
N ARG A 169 13.08 2.23 -7.75
CA ARG A 169 12.22 3.32 -8.24
C ARG A 169 10.77 2.88 -8.36
N ALA A 170 10.51 1.65 -8.82
CA ALA A 170 9.16 1.09 -8.89
C ALA A 170 8.51 0.94 -7.51
N ILE A 171 9.25 0.41 -6.53
CA ILE A 171 8.79 0.32 -5.14
C ILE A 171 8.56 1.71 -4.55
N ALA A 172 9.43 2.69 -4.87
CA ALA A 172 9.27 4.07 -4.41
C ALA A 172 7.96 4.71 -4.91
N PHE A 173 7.57 4.51 -6.18
CA PHE A 173 6.29 5.01 -6.70
C PHE A 173 5.09 4.44 -5.95
N VAL A 174 5.06 3.13 -5.72
CA VAL A 174 3.98 2.48 -4.95
C VAL A 174 3.93 3.02 -3.52
N THR A 175 5.10 3.15 -2.88
CA THR A 175 5.19 3.65 -1.50
C THR A 175 4.78 5.12 -1.40
N CYS A 176 5.10 5.93 -2.42
CA CYS A 176 4.64 7.31 -2.53
C CYS A 176 3.10 7.37 -2.62
N GLY A 177 2.47 6.51 -3.43
CA GLY A 177 1.01 6.39 -3.47
C GLY A 177 0.41 6.07 -2.10
N GLN A 178 1.04 5.15 -1.34
CA GLN A 178 0.62 4.81 0.03
C GLN A 178 0.72 6.01 0.97
N ALA A 179 1.86 6.71 0.97
CA ALA A 179 2.09 7.87 1.81
C ALA A 179 1.10 9.02 1.49
N LEU A 180 0.86 9.29 0.20
CA LEU A 180 -0.11 10.30 -0.21
C LEU A 180 -1.54 9.92 0.22
N GLY A 181 -1.90 8.64 0.12
CA GLY A 181 -3.21 8.17 0.58
C GLY A 181 -3.38 8.40 2.08
N THR A 182 -2.44 7.91 2.89
CA THR A 182 -2.51 8.08 4.35
C THR A 182 -2.52 9.55 4.79
N THR A 183 -1.78 10.43 4.11
CA THR A 183 -1.71 11.85 4.51
C THR A 183 -2.92 12.66 4.04
N SER A 184 -3.57 12.27 2.94
CA SER A 184 -4.68 13.03 2.37
C SER A 184 -6.05 12.80 3.03
N GLY A 185 -6.18 11.80 3.90
CA GLY A 185 -7.46 11.45 4.54
C GLY A 185 -8.18 12.65 5.20
N PRO A 186 -7.54 13.40 6.12
CA PRO A 186 -8.17 14.56 6.76
C PRO A 186 -8.49 15.68 5.77
N ALA A 187 -7.69 15.85 4.71
CA ALA A 187 -7.96 16.84 3.68
C ALA A 187 -9.24 16.53 2.89
N PHE A 188 -9.49 15.26 2.60
CA PHE A 188 -10.76 14.83 1.98
C PHE A 188 -11.95 14.99 2.93
N GLN A 189 -11.77 14.84 4.24
CA GLN A 189 -12.83 15.12 5.23
C GLN A 189 -13.28 16.58 5.16
N LEU A 190 -12.35 17.52 4.91
CA LEU A 190 -12.67 18.95 4.79
C LEU A 190 -13.64 19.25 3.65
N LEU A 191 -13.59 18.48 2.56
CA LEU A 191 -14.54 18.64 1.44
C LEU A 191 -16.00 18.41 1.85
N PHE A 192 -16.22 17.66 2.94
CA PHE A 192 -17.56 17.35 3.44
C PHE A 192 -18.03 18.30 4.55
N THR A 193 -17.20 19.23 5.01
CA THR A 193 -17.54 20.18 6.11
C THR A 193 -18.72 21.09 5.78
N SER A 194 -18.97 21.36 4.50
CA SER A 194 -20.14 22.14 4.08
C SER A 194 -21.47 21.40 4.24
N PHE A 195 -21.46 20.08 4.49
CA PHE A 195 -22.67 19.27 4.66
C PHE A 195 -22.94 19.01 6.14
N SER A 196 -23.89 19.73 6.73
CA SER A 196 -24.29 19.51 8.14
C SER A 196 -25.00 18.16 8.35
N TYR A 197 -24.95 17.64 9.58
CA TYR A 197 -25.76 16.50 10.03
C TYR A 197 -27.18 16.98 10.42
N PRO A 198 -28.29 16.26 10.11
CA PRO A 198 -28.38 14.91 9.54
C PRO A 198 -28.24 14.83 8.00
N GLY A 199 -28.09 15.97 7.32
CA GLY A 199 -27.82 16.05 5.88
C GLY A 199 -29.06 15.84 5.00
N THR A 200 -28.81 15.53 3.73
CA THR A 200 -29.87 15.30 2.73
C THR A 200 -30.09 13.80 2.52
N THR A 201 -31.36 13.39 2.37
CA THR A 201 -31.70 12.00 2.04
C THR A 201 -31.42 11.72 0.56
N PHE A 202 -30.65 10.68 0.30
CA PHE A 202 -30.27 10.20 -1.03
C PHE A 202 -30.76 8.75 -1.19
N PHE A 203 -31.41 8.41 -2.30
CA PHE A 203 -32.04 7.07 -2.50
C PHE A 203 -32.94 6.61 -1.33
N GLY A 204 -33.92 7.44 -0.97
CA GLY A 204 -34.91 7.11 0.05
C GLY A 204 -34.39 7.31 1.48
N GLN A 205 -33.70 6.30 2.03
CA GLN A 205 -33.37 6.24 3.47
C GLN A 205 -31.89 6.51 3.80
N LEU A 206 -30.97 6.46 2.83
CA LEU A 206 -29.55 6.77 3.07
C LEU A 206 -29.36 8.28 3.21
N ARG A 207 -28.71 8.74 4.27
CA ARG A 207 -28.41 10.17 4.45
C ARG A 207 -27.00 10.50 4.03
N PHE A 208 -26.87 11.53 3.21
CA PHE A 208 -25.59 12.13 2.86
C PHE A 208 -25.31 13.31 3.79
N ASN A 209 -24.31 13.16 4.65
CA ASN A 209 -23.91 14.15 5.65
C ASN A 209 -22.38 14.15 5.84
N LEU A 210 -21.88 15.04 6.70
CA LEU A 210 -20.46 15.15 7.07
C LEU A 210 -19.77 13.81 7.38
N TYR A 211 -20.51 12.89 8.01
CA TYR A 211 -19.97 11.63 8.54
C TYR A 211 -20.10 10.46 7.58
N THR A 212 -21.12 10.47 6.71
CA THR A 212 -21.32 9.44 5.67
C THR A 212 -20.62 9.79 4.35
N GLY A 213 -20.36 11.06 4.08
CA GLY A 213 -19.64 11.55 2.89
C GLY A 213 -18.29 10.85 2.63
N PRO A 214 -17.40 10.71 3.63
CA PRO A 214 -16.15 9.95 3.49
C PRO A 214 -16.34 8.50 3.07
N ALA A 215 -17.43 7.85 3.51
CA ALA A 215 -17.75 6.49 3.13
C ALA A 215 -18.26 6.40 1.69
N PHE A 216 -19.07 7.36 1.23
CA PHE A 216 -19.42 7.48 -0.18
C PHE A 216 -18.17 7.68 -1.06
N LEU A 217 -17.26 8.56 -0.66
CA LEU A 217 -15.99 8.77 -1.35
C LEU A 217 -15.14 7.49 -1.39
N SER A 218 -15.08 6.75 -0.29
CA SER A 218 -14.37 5.48 -0.22
C SER A 218 -14.98 4.43 -1.18
N CYS A 219 -16.31 4.35 -1.24
CA CYS A 219 -17.03 3.48 -2.17
C CYS A 219 -16.73 3.85 -3.63
N THR A 220 -16.79 5.14 -4.00
CA THR A 220 -16.51 5.58 -5.37
C THR A 220 -15.05 5.35 -5.75
N MET A 221 -14.10 5.60 -4.83
CA MET A 221 -12.68 5.30 -5.04
C MET A 221 -12.43 3.81 -5.24
N ASN A 222 -13.11 2.93 -4.50
CA ASN A 222 -12.99 1.47 -4.68
C ASN A 222 -13.52 1.02 -6.04
N LEU A 223 -14.68 1.54 -6.47
CA LEU A 223 -15.24 1.25 -7.79
C LEU A 223 -14.32 1.74 -8.91
N PHE A 224 -13.82 2.97 -8.79
CA PHE A 224 -12.85 3.53 -9.72
C PHE A 224 -11.55 2.71 -9.76
N GLY A 225 -11.03 2.32 -8.59
CA GLY A 225 -9.87 1.43 -8.48
C GLY A 225 -10.11 0.07 -9.15
N ALA A 226 -11.30 -0.52 -8.97
CA ALA A 226 -11.66 -1.77 -9.61
C ALA A 226 -11.74 -1.62 -11.14
N ILE A 227 -12.34 -0.53 -11.64
CA ILE A 227 -12.40 -0.23 -13.08
C ILE A 227 -10.97 -0.05 -13.65
N ILE A 228 -10.12 0.73 -12.97
CA ILE A 228 -8.73 0.91 -13.38
C ILE A 228 -7.97 -0.41 -13.42
N LEU A 229 -8.15 -1.24 -12.39
CA LEU A 229 -7.55 -2.57 -12.31
C LEU A 229 -8.01 -3.45 -13.48
N LEU A 230 -9.29 -3.39 -13.85
CA LEU A 230 -9.82 -4.22 -14.93
C LEU A 230 -9.38 -3.76 -16.33
N LEU A 231 -9.29 -2.46 -16.57
CA LEU A 231 -9.03 -1.90 -17.90
C LEU A 231 -7.55 -1.64 -18.19
N PHE A 232 -6.79 -1.16 -17.19
CA PHE A 232 -5.43 -0.64 -17.42
C PHE A 232 -4.33 -1.47 -16.77
N PHE A 233 -4.65 -2.32 -15.80
CA PHE A 233 -3.63 -3.13 -15.14
C PHE A 233 -3.25 -4.36 -15.99
N LYS A 234 -2.12 -4.21 -16.71
CA LYS A 234 -1.49 -5.32 -17.43
C LYS A 234 -0.40 -5.95 -16.56
N GLU A 235 -0.58 -7.21 -16.25
CA GLU A 235 0.32 -7.96 -15.38
C GLU A 235 1.53 -8.50 -16.15
N ILE A 236 2.73 -8.00 -15.86
CA ILE A 236 3.99 -8.41 -16.51
C ILE A 236 5.10 -8.53 -15.47
N TYR A 237 5.80 -9.66 -15.46
CA TYR A 237 6.80 -10.01 -14.46
C TYR A 237 8.25 -9.93 -14.97
N ALA A 238 8.73 -8.73 -15.31
CA ALA A 238 10.07 -8.54 -15.88
C ALA A 238 11.22 -9.01 -14.95
N GLY A 239 11.00 -9.01 -13.63
CA GLY A 239 12.00 -9.37 -12.63
C GLY A 239 12.30 -10.88 -12.52
N LEU A 240 11.37 -11.75 -12.94
CA LEU A 240 11.52 -13.21 -12.84
C LEU A 240 12.46 -13.77 -13.92
N PHE A 241 12.40 -13.22 -15.14
CA PHE A 241 13.20 -13.67 -16.29
C PHE A 241 14.71 -13.53 -16.10
N HIS A 242 15.17 -12.51 -15.36
CA HIS A 242 16.60 -12.36 -15.05
C HIS A 242 17.10 -13.42 -14.05
N GLY A 243 16.24 -13.89 -13.15
CA GLY A 243 16.58 -14.92 -12.17
C GLY A 243 16.79 -16.29 -12.82
N GLU A 244 15.90 -16.67 -13.73
CA GLU A 244 16.03 -17.89 -14.52
C GLU A 244 17.22 -17.86 -15.46
N LYS A 245 17.46 -16.75 -16.19
CA LYS A 245 18.60 -16.66 -17.11
C LYS A 245 19.94 -16.75 -16.37
N ASN A 246 20.07 -16.12 -15.20
CA ASN A 246 21.27 -16.27 -14.36
C ASN A 246 21.47 -17.70 -13.86
N LYS A 247 20.39 -18.43 -13.55
CA LYS A 247 20.46 -19.85 -13.19
C LYS A 247 20.87 -20.71 -14.38
N ILE A 248 20.29 -20.49 -15.56
CA ILE A 248 20.61 -21.24 -16.79
C ILE A 248 22.06 -21.01 -17.22
N VAL A 249 22.53 -19.76 -17.21
CA VAL A 249 23.94 -19.41 -17.52
C VAL A 249 24.91 -20.00 -16.49
N ALA A 250 24.52 -20.14 -15.23
CA ALA A 250 25.34 -20.79 -14.21
C ALA A 250 25.37 -22.32 -14.38
N VAL A 251 24.31 -22.92 -14.92
CA VAL A 251 24.21 -24.36 -15.19
C VAL A 251 24.92 -24.75 -16.49
N GLU A 252 24.84 -23.93 -17.55
CA GLU A 252 25.56 -24.15 -18.82
C GLU A 252 27.08 -24.03 -18.65
N ASN A 253 27.55 -23.17 -17.75
CA ASN A 253 28.97 -22.94 -17.51
C ASN A 253 29.56 -23.84 -16.41
N GLY A 254 29.18 -25.12 -16.34
CA GLY A 254 29.75 -26.07 -15.38
C GLY A 254 31.28 -25.91 -15.27
N GLU A 255 31.73 -25.34 -14.15
CA GLU A 255 33.11 -25.00 -13.76
C GLU A 255 34.07 -24.40 -14.82
N SER A 256 34.55 -23.17 -14.61
CA SER A 256 36.00 -22.85 -14.48
C SER A 256 36.29 -21.35 -14.48
N ILE A 257 37.15 -20.96 -13.54
CA ILE A 257 37.59 -19.60 -13.26
C ILE A 257 38.52 -19.13 -14.38
N LYS A 258 37.98 -18.48 -15.42
CA LYS A 258 38.77 -17.65 -16.36
C LYS A 258 38.00 -16.39 -16.73
N SER A 259 37.86 -15.46 -15.78
CA SER A 259 37.50 -14.07 -16.08
C SER A 259 37.89 -13.14 -14.93
N SER A 260 39.12 -13.26 -14.41
CA SER A 260 39.57 -12.51 -13.23
C SER A 260 39.98 -11.06 -13.53
N GLU A 261 39.92 -10.59 -14.78
CA GLU A 261 40.36 -9.23 -15.13
C GLU A 261 39.20 -8.34 -15.61
N ASN A 262 38.27 -8.90 -16.41
CA ASN A 262 37.06 -8.19 -16.83
C ASN A 262 35.97 -8.15 -15.74
N ALA A 263 35.92 -9.15 -14.85
CA ALA A 263 35.02 -9.14 -13.70
C ALA A 263 35.38 -8.04 -12.69
N THR A 264 36.66 -7.69 -12.55
CA THR A 264 37.14 -6.72 -11.55
C THR A 264 36.81 -5.29 -11.95
N ASN A 265 36.95 -4.95 -13.24
CA ASN A 265 36.57 -3.65 -13.77
C ASN A 265 35.06 -3.46 -13.90
N GLN A 266 34.31 -4.51 -14.27
CA GLN A 266 32.85 -4.47 -14.18
C GLN A 266 32.36 -4.44 -12.72
N ALA A 267 32.98 -5.19 -11.80
CA ALA A 267 32.67 -5.14 -10.39
C ALA A 267 33.01 -3.79 -9.77
N PHE A 268 34.09 -3.12 -10.17
CA PHE A 268 34.43 -1.76 -9.70
C PHE A 268 33.47 -0.72 -10.23
N LYS A 269 33.11 -0.75 -11.53
CA LYS A 269 32.07 0.15 -12.09
C LYS A 269 30.70 -0.12 -11.45
N LYS A 270 30.33 -1.39 -11.27
CA LYS A 270 29.08 -1.80 -10.64
C LYS A 270 29.07 -1.44 -9.16
N LYS A 271 30.19 -1.57 -8.43
CA LYS A 271 30.35 -1.17 -7.02
C LYS A 271 30.36 0.35 -6.87
N LYS A 272 30.96 1.10 -7.79
CA LYS A 272 30.95 2.58 -7.81
C LYS A 272 29.56 3.14 -8.13
N LEU A 273 28.86 2.56 -9.11
CA LEU A 273 27.48 2.93 -9.46
C LEU A 273 26.47 2.48 -8.37
N PHE A 274 26.68 1.32 -7.76
CA PHE A 274 25.90 0.80 -6.63
C PHE A 274 26.12 1.62 -5.36
N PHE A 275 27.35 2.11 -5.12
CA PHE A 275 27.65 2.99 -3.99
C PHE A 275 27.06 4.39 -4.17
N TYR A 276 27.13 4.95 -5.39
CA TYR A 276 26.56 6.28 -5.69
C TYR A 276 25.02 6.30 -5.58
N ASN A 277 24.32 5.28 -6.08
CA ASN A 277 22.86 5.16 -5.90
C ASN A 277 22.44 4.82 -4.45
N ARG A 278 23.27 4.10 -3.69
CA ARG A 278 23.01 3.77 -2.28
C ARG A 278 23.22 4.98 -1.35
N LEU A 279 24.06 5.94 -1.75
CA LEU A 279 24.30 7.18 -1.03
C LEU A 279 23.05 8.08 -0.99
N ASN A 280 22.33 8.20 -2.12
CA ASN A 280 21.11 9.02 -2.18
C ASN A 280 19.95 8.43 -1.36
N PHE A 281 19.81 7.11 -1.30
CA PHE A 281 18.75 6.47 -0.53
C PHE A 281 18.97 6.60 0.98
N ARG A 282 20.22 6.40 1.46
CA ARG A 282 20.55 6.59 2.88
C ARG A 282 20.37 8.03 3.31
N LEU A 283 20.83 9.00 2.50
CA LEU A 283 20.64 10.41 2.79
C LEU A 283 19.16 10.78 2.83
N SER A 284 18.35 10.27 1.90
CA SER A 284 16.90 10.46 1.93
C SER A 284 16.25 9.88 3.18
N CYS A 285 16.63 8.66 3.62
CA CYS A 285 16.11 8.09 4.87
C CYS A 285 16.52 8.92 6.10
N ILE A 286 17.76 9.40 6.15
CA ILE A 286 18.25 10.25 7.24
C ILE A 286 17.48 11.58 7.24
N LEU A 287 17.30 12.22 6.08
CA LEU A 287 16.53 13.45 5.96
C LEU A 287 15.06 13.25 6.35
N SER A 288 14.43 12.13 5.97
CA SER A 288 13.07 11.80 6.41
C SER A 288 12.98 11.56 7.91
N LEU A 289 13.95 10.87 8.52
CA LEU A 289 13.99 10.66 9.98
C LEU A 289 14.20 11.96 10.74
N VAL A 290 15.12 12.81 10.28
CA VAL A 290 15.38 14.13 10.87
C VAL A 290 14.15 15.04 10.71
N GLY A 291 13.52 15.04 9.53
CA GLY A 291 12.31 15.80 9.28
C GLY A 291 11.13 15.34 10.13
N LEU A 292 10.95 14.02 10.30
CA LEU A 292 9.92 13.45 11.18
C LEU A 292 10.18 13.80 12.65
N ALA A 293 11.44 13.72 13.10
CA ALA A 293 11.82 14.13 14.45
C ALA A 293 11.57 15.62 14.67
N ALA A 294 11.96 16.47 13.72
CA ALA A 294 11.70 17.92 13.79
C ALA A 294 10.20 18.23 13.78
N PHE A 295 9.40 17.55 12.95
CA PHE A 295 7.96 17.68 12.92
C PHE A 295 7.35 17.33 14.28
N HIS A 296 7.74 16.20 14.88
CA HIS A 296 7.26 15.85 16.21
C HIS A 296 7.74 16.83 17.28
N LEU A 297 9.00 17.26 17.27
CA LEU A 297 9.48 18.29 18.20
C LEU A 297 8.70 19.61 18.07
N PHE A 298 8.25 19.97 16.87
CA PHE A 298 7.48 21.19 16.66
C PHE A 298 6.00 21.04 17.01
N THR A 299 5.41 19.87 16.73
CA THR A 299 3.97 19.61 16.92
C THR A 299 3.65 19.01 18.28
N PHE A 300 4.63 18.51 19.02
CA PHE A 300 4.41 18.01 20.37
C PHE A 300 3.98 19.17 21.27
N SER A 301 2.84 19.01 21.92
CA SER A 301 2.42 19.90 22.99
C SER A 301 3.40 19.70 24.15
N TRP A 302 4.40 20.57 24.23
CA TRP A 302 5.45 20.53 25.24
C TRP A 302 4.83 20.73 26.64
N PRO A 303 4.70 19.66 27.45
CA PRO A 303 3.97 19.70 28.72
C PRO A 303 4.71 20.48 29.83
N PHE A 304 5.88 21.02 29.51
CA PHE A 304 6.76 21.80 30.38
C PHE A 304 6.69 23.31 30.13
N LEU A 305 5.82 23.79 29.23
CA LEU A 305 5.46 25.21 29.24
C LEU A 305 4.57 25.48 30.46
N ASN A 306 4.85 26.58 31.16
CA ASN A 306 4.36 26.94 32.51
C ASN A 306 2.83 27.12 32.67
N GLU A 307 2.00 26.69 31.73
CA GLU A 307 0.55 26.73 31.89
C GLU A 307 0.05 25.45 32.55
N PRO A 308 -0.74 25.53 33.65
CA PRO A 308 -1.33 24.36 34.27
C PRO A 308 -2.20 23.62 33.26
N LEU A 309 -1.99 22.30 33.14
CA LEU A 309 -2.84 21.44 32.32
C LEU A 309 -4.30 21.66 32.70
N PRO A 310 -5.19 22.02 31.77
CA PRO A 310 -6.59 22.11 32.08
C PRO A 310 -7.11 20.70 32.43
N LEU A 311 -7.89 20.60 33.51
CA LEU A 311 -8.42 19.36 34.06
C LEU A 311 -9.92 19.52 34.23
N TYR A 312 -10.65 18.41 34.07
CA TYR A 312 -12.08 18.36 34.32
C TYR A 312 -12.49 17.02 34.93
N THR A 313 -13.62 16.99 35.60
CA THR A 313 -14.22 15.79 36.20
C THR A 313 -15.26 15.15 35.27
N GLU A 314 -15.50 13.86 35.42
CA GLU A 314 -16.52 13.16 34.65
C GLU A 314 -17.92 13.75 34.89
N LYS A 315 -18.15 14.33 36.08
CA LYS A 315 -19.36 15.08 36.38
C LYS A 315 -19.51 16.34 35.53
N GLU A 316 -18.46 17.15 35.39
CA GLU A 316 -18.48 18.37 34.54
C GLU A 316 -18.70 18.02 33.06
N LEU A 317 -18.12 16.91 32.59
CA LEU A 317 -18.35 16.41 31.23
C LEU A 317 -19.80 15.94 31.02
N LEU A 318 -20.38 15.26 32.01
CA LEU A 318 -21.76 14.80 31.96
C LEU A 318 -22.74 15.98 32.02
N GLU A 319 -22.48 16.97 32.86
CA GLU A 319 -23.27 18.21 32.94
C GLU A 319 -23.26 18.96 31.59
N TYR A 320 -22.11 19.07 30.92
CA TYR A 320 -22.02 19.61 29.56
C TYR A 320 -22.80 18.78 28.53
N LYS A 321 -22.71 17.44 28.60
CA LYS A 321 -23.42 16.54 27.67
C LYS A 321 -24.95 16.57 27.85
N ASP A 322 -25.42 16.83 29.06
CA ASP A 322 -26.84 16.93 29.40
C ASP A 322 -27.42 18.33 29.16
N SER A 323 -26.61 19.39 29.27
CA SER A 323 -27.10 20.77 29.20
C SER A 323 -27.56 21.22 27.80
N GLN A 324 -27.15 20.55 26.71
CA GLN A 324 -27.53 20.87 25.31
C GLN A 324 -27.37 22.36 24.94
N LEU A 325 -26.55 23.13 25.67
CA LEU A 325 -26.38 24.57 25.48
C LEU A 325 -25.26 24.81 24.47
N PRO A 326 -25.54 25.35 23.27
CA PRO A 326 -24.51 25.63 22.25
C PRO A 326 -23.56 26.78 22.61
N SER A 327 -23.70 27.38 23.81
CA SER A 327 -22.93 28.54 24.25
C SER A 327 -21.89 28.23 25.34
N GLU A 328 -21.88 27.04 25.94
CA GLU A 328 -20.84 26.61 26.88
C GLU A 328 -19.66 26.00 26.14
N LYS A 329 -18.43 26.41 26.51
CA LYS A 329 -17.21 25.80 25.99
C LYS A 329 -17.12 24.37 26.52
N GLU A 330 -16.92 23.40 25.62
CA GLU A 330 -16.62 22.02 26.00
C GLU A 330 -15.46 22.01 27.01
N PRO A 331 -15.55 21.25 28.12
CA PRO A 331 -14.45 21.12 29.06
C PRO A 331 -13.23 20.56 28.33
N VAL A 332 -12.22 21.42 28.16
CA VAL A 332 -10.95 21.07 27.52
C VAL A 332 -9.97 20.56 28.56
N GLY A 333 -9.14 19.59 28.18
CA GLY A 333 -8.10 19.07 29.05
C GLY A 333 -8.24 17.58 29.36
N CYS A 334 -7.77 17.17 30.54
CA CYS A 334 -7.68 15.76 30.90
C CYS A 334 -8.68 15.39 32.00
N ASN A 335 -9.43 14.30 31.79
CA ASN A 335 -10.42 13.82 32.76
C ASN A 335 -9.71 13.16 33.96
N VAL A 336 -9.84 13.78 35.14
CA VAL A 336 -9.15 13.30 36.35
C VAL A 336 -9.72 12.02 36.92
N ASP A 337 -11.03 11.79 36.77
CA ASP A 337 -11.70 10.60 37.28
C ASP A 337 -11.36 9.36 36.44
N LYS A 338 -11.03 9.59 35.16
CA LYS A 338 -10.74 8.54 34.19
C LYS A 338 -9.28 8.12 34.16
N PHE A 339 -8.36 9.02 34.50
CA PHE A 339 -6.92 8.85 34.31
C PHE A 339 -6.15 9.23 35.59
N ASN A 340 -6.18 8.34 36.59
CA ASN A 340 -5.53 8.54 37.89
C ASN A 340 -4.02 8.90 37.84
N TYR A 341 -3.32 8.58 36.76
CA TYR A 341 -1.89 8.91 36.59
C TYR A 341 -1.62 10.40 36.36
N ILE A 342 -2.64 11.22 36.07
CA ILE A 342 -2.49 12.66 35.87
C ILE A 342 -2.01 13.35 37.15
N TYR A 343 -2.53 12.94 38.31
CA TYR A 343 -2.09 13.45 39.60
C TYR A 343 -0.61 13.19 39.85
N VAL A 344 -0.09 12.04 39.38
CA VAL A 344 1.32 11.66 39.50
C VAL A 344 2.21 12.50 38.57
N LEU A 345 1.72 12.87 37.39
CA LEU A 345 2.43 13.77 36.48
C LEU A 345 2.49 15.19 37.06
N GLN A 346 1.38 15.74 37.52
CA GLN A 346 1.35 17.09 38.10
C GLN A 346 2.21 17.19 39.37
N PHE A 347 2.22 16.16 40.22
CA PHE A 347 3.02 16.16 41.46
C PHE A 347 4.53 16.08 41.23
N ASN A 348 4.98 15.38 40.19
CA ASN A 348 6.41 15.27 39.85
C ASN A 348 6.95 16.52 39.12
N PHE A 349 6.11 17.25 38.39
CA PHE A 349 6.55 18.41 37.60
C PHE A 349 6.58 19.73 38.37
N TYR A 350 5.78 19.90 39.44
CA TYR A 350 5.79 21.11 40.27
C TYR A 350 6.77 21.05 41.47
N ASN A 351 7.42 19.90 41.69
CA ASN A 351 8.43 19.69 42.75
C ASN A 351 9.87 19.51 42.20
N LEU A 352 10.08 19.76 40.90
CA LEU A 352 11.38 19.90 40.22
C LEU A 352 11.56 21.36 39.82
#